data_AF-W2SLZ2-F1
#
_entry.id   AF-W2SLZ2-F1
#
_cell.length_a   1.000
_cell.length_b   1.000
_cell.length_c   1.000
_cell.angle_alpha   90.00
_cell.angle_beta   90.00
_cell.angle_gamma   90.00
#
_symmetry.space_group_name_H-M   'P 1'
#
loop_
_entity.id
_entity.type
_entity.pdbx_description
1 polymer ?
#
loop_
_entity_poly.entity_id
_entity_poly.type
_entity_poly.pdbx_seq_one_letter_code
_entity_poly.pdbx_strand_id
1 'polypeptide(L)' 'MHKKMERFKYGNFEKKILINGLDIGLELKKMRGGPMFNELTTRMNFKLDCMGKNKPECKWINGLKYYAYSV' A
#
# COMPACT_ATOMS: atom_id res chain seq x y z
N MET A 1 -19.13 7.80 21.69
CA MET A 1 -18.36 6.54 21.63
C MET A 1 -18.03 6.12 20.19
N HIS A 2 -18.99 6.10 19.27
CA HIS A 2 -18.80 5.69 17.86
C HIS A 2 -17.65 6.36 17.09
N LYS A 3 -17.51 7.70 17.14
CA LYS A 3 -16.43 8.41 16.40
C LYS A 3 -15.02 8.00 16.81
N LYS A 4 -14.78 7.64 18.08
CA LYS A 4 -13.45 7.18 18.53
C LYS A 4 -13.12 5.80 17.97
N MET A 5 -14.12 4.91 17.92
CA MET A 5 -14.00 3.57 17.35
C MET A 5 -13.70 3.61 15.86
N GLU A 6 -14.42 4.47 15.12
CA GLU A 6 -14.19 4.70 13.68
C GLU A 6 -12.78 5.24 13.40
N ARG A 7 -12.31 6.24 14.17
CA ARG A 7 -10.94 6.78 14.02
C ARG A 7 -9.87 5.70 14.20
N PHE A 8 -10.07 4.81 15.17
CA PHE A 8 -9.18 3.67 15.40
C PHE A 8 -9.26 2.62 14.28
N LYS A 9 -10.46 2.38 13.75
CA LYS A 9 -10.73 1.50 12.60
C LYS A 9 -10.09 1.99 11.30
N TYR A 10 -9.82 3.28 11.14
CA TYR A 10 -9.18 3.81 9.94
C TYR A 10 -7.77 4.38 10.19
N GLY A 11 -7.30 4.38 11.43
CA GLY A 11 -6.03 5.01 11.81
C GLY A 11 -6.00 6.52 11.54
N ASN A 12 -7.18 7.15 11.35
CA ASN A 12 -7.29 8.55 10.97
C ASN A 12 -7.52 9.42 12.21
N PHE A 13 -6.41 9.83 12.83
CA PHE A 13 -6.41 10.66 14.03
C PHE A 13 -6.00 12.10 13.70
N GLU A 14 -6.76 13.08 14.20
CA GLU A 14 -6.48 14.52 14.02
C GLU A 14 -5.23 15.00 14.77
N LYS A 15 -4.84 14.26 15.82
CA LYS A 15 -3.62 14.52 16.61
C LYS A 15 -2.86 13.20 16.76
N LYS A 16 -1.52 13.30 16.83
CA LYS A 16 -0.66 12.13 17.08
C LYS A 16 -1.03 11.50 18.41
N ILE A 17 -1.20 10.17 18.41
CA ILE A 17 -1.42 9.37 19.63
C ILE A 17 -0.13 8.63 19.91
N LEU A 18 0.65 9.17 20.86
CA LEU A 18 1.91 8.58 21.29
C LEU A 18 1.66 7.64 22.46
N ILE A 19 1.97 6.36 22.29
CA ILE A 19 1.98 5.36 23.36
C ILE A 19 3.38 4.76 23.40
N ASN A 20 4.09 4.88 24.52
CA ASN A 20 5.46 4.40 24.67
C ASN A 20 6.41 4.93 23.57
N GLY A 21 6.21 6.20 23.16
CA GLY A 21 6.98 6.82 22.08
C GLY A 21 6.55 6.44 20.65
N LEU A 22 5.59 5.54 20.50
CA LEU A 22 5.09 5.08 19.21
C LEU A 22 3.85 5.87 18.77
N ASP A 23 3.85 6.41 17.55
CA ASP A 23 2.67 7.01 16.94
C ASP A 23 1.72 5.92 16.43
N ILE A 24 0.73 5.57 17.23
CA ILE A 24 -0.23 4.50 16.92
C ILE A 24 -1.00 4.78 15.63
N GLY A 25 -1.27 6.05 15.33
CA GLY A 25 -1.91 6.44 14.08
C GLY A 25 -1.07 6.10 12.87
N LEU A 26 0.23 6.39 12.95
CA LEU A 26 1.18 6.04 11.89
C LEU A 26 1.31 4.52 11.74
N GLU A 27 1.44 3.78 12.84
CA GLU A 27 1.60 2.32 12.78
C GLU A 27 0.37 1.61 12.25
N LEU A 28 -0.84 2.05 12.61
CA LEU A 28 -2.08 1.50 12.03
C LEU A 28 -2.17 1.79 10.53
N LYS A 29 -1.75 2.97 10.07
CA LYS A 29 -1.70 3.28 8.62
C LYS A 29 -0.68 2.40 7.90
N LYS A 30 0.51 2.18 8.48
CA LYS A 30 1.52 1.27 7.92
C LYS A 30 1.02 -0.16 7.85
N MET A 31 0.42 -0.68 8.91
CA MET A 31 -0.10 -2.06 8.92
C MET A 31 -1.20 -2.26 7.87
N ARG A 32 -2.09 -1.28 7.69
CA ARG A 32 -3.22 -1.39 6.75
C ARG A 32 -2.84 -1.07 5.30
N GLY A 33 -2.07 -0.02 5.09
CA GLY A 33 -1.68 0.44 3.75
C GLY A 33 -0.41 -0.24 3.23
N GLY A 34 0.43 -0.76 4.11
CA GLY A 34 1.71 -1.38 3.78
C GLY A 34 1.61 -2.49 2.74
N PRO A 35 0.67 -3.46 2.87
CA PRO A 35 0.49 -4.50 1.86
C PRO A 35 0.17 -3.95 0.46
N MET A 36 -0.68 -2.92 0.37
CA MET A 36 -1.02 -2.26 -0.89
C MET A 36 0.19 -1.54 -1.50
N PHE A 37 0.95 -0.81 -0.69
CA PHE A 37 2.18 -0.15 -1.13
C PHE A 37 3.25 -1.15 -1.58
N ASN A 38 3.36 -2.27 -0.87
CA ASN A 38 4.30 -3.34 -1.23
C ASN A 38 3.92 -3.93 -2.58
N GLU A 39 2.65 -4.25 -2.80
CA GLU A 39 2.18 -4.81 -4.07
C GLU A 39 2.39 -3.83 -5.23
N LEU A 40 2.06 -2.54 -5.06
CA LEU A 40 2.35 -1.48 -6.02
C LEU A 40 3.84 -1.46 -6.40
N THR A 41 4.71 -1.46 -5.39
CA THR A 41 6.17 -1.39 -5.58
C THR A 41 6.70 -2.64 -6.26
N THR A 42 6.27 -3.82 -5.82
CA THR A 42 6.62 -5.10 -6.46
C THR A 42 6.22 -5.11 -7.92
N ARG A 43 5.02 -4.62 -8.28
CA ARG A 43 4.59 -4.57 -9.67
C ARG A 43 5.39 -3.58 -10.51
N MET A 44 5.68 -2.39 -9.96
CA MET A 44 6.53 -1.41 -10.64
C MET A 44 7.92 -1.99 -10.93
N ASN A 45 8.53 -2.62 -9.93
CA ASN A 45 9.84 -3.28 -10.10
C ASN A 45 9.76 -4.40 -11.13
N PHE A 46 8.72 -5.23 -11.10
CA PHE A 46 8.54 -6.30 -12.08
C PHE A 46 8.38 -5.74 -13.51
N LYS A 47 7.67 -4.61 -13.69
CA LYS A 47 7.57 -3.93 -14.97
C LYS A 47 8.95 -3.48 -15.45
N LEU A 48 9.70 -2.79 -14.60
CA LEU A 48 11.06 -2.30 -14.91
C LEU A 48 11.99 -3.46 -15.29
N ASP A 49 11.94 -4.54 -14.52
CA ASP A 49 12.73 -5.74 -14.77
C ASP A 49 12.37 -6.40 -16.10
N CYS A 50 11.11 -6.30 -16.54
CA CYS A 50 10.63 -6.85 -17.80
C CYS A 50 10.83 -5.93 -19.01
N MET A 51 11.17 -4.65 -18.81
CA MET A 51 11.38 -3.71 -19.92
C MET A 51 12.44 -4.21 -20.89
N GLY A 52 12.09 -4.30 -22.18
CA GLY A 52 12.97 -4.78 -23.24
C GLY A 52 13.24 -6.29 -23.24
N LYS A 53 12.67 -7.06 -22.30
CA LYS A 53 12.84 -8.52 -22.25
C LYS A 53 11.66 -9.24 -22.89
N ASN A 54 11.94 -10.25 -23.72
CA ASN A 54 10.94 -11.11 -24.34
C ASN A 54 10.86 -12.47 -23.62
N LYS A 55 10.64 -12.45 -22.31
CA LYS A 55 10.43 -13.67 -21.51
C LYS A 55 8.93 -13.98 -21.34
N PRO A 56 8.52 -15.26 -21.23
CA PRO A 56 7.11 -15.63 -21.08
C PRO A 56 6.40 -14.90 -19.91
N GLU A 57 7.07 -14.78 -18.77
CA GLU A 57 6.56 -14.10 -17.58
C GLU A 57 6.36 -12.59 -17.76
N CYS A 58 7.09 -11.97 -18.70
CA CYS A 58 7.05 -10.54 -18.98
C CYS A 58 5.97 -10.14 -19.99
N LYS A 59 5.36 -11.11 -20.67
CA LYS A 59 4.44 -10.86 -21.79
C LYS A 59 3.23 -10.00 -21.38
N TRP A 60 2.62 -10.31 -20.23
CA TRP A 60 1.46 -9.57 -19.74
C TRP A 60 1.83 -8.16 -19.27
N ILE A 61 2.96 -8.02 -18.56
CA ILE A 61 3.31 -6.75 -17.93
C ILE A 61 3.91 -5.76 -18.94
N ASN A 62 4.58 -6.20 -20.00
CA ASN A 62 5.17 -5.29 -21.00
C ASN A 62 4.12 -4.44 -21.71
N GLY A 63 2.96 -5.00 -22.05
CA GLY A 63 1.83 -4.27 -22.66
C GLY A 63 0.99 -3.45 -21.68
N LEU A 64 1.15 -3.68 -20.37
CA LEU A 64 0.32 -3.07 -19.33
C LEU A 64 0.62 -1.57 -19.19
N LYS A 65 -0.38 -0.72 -19.44
CA LYS A 65 -0.30 0.75 -19.28
C LYS A 65 -0.91 1.24 -17.96
N TYR A 66 -1.93 0.55 -17.49
CA TYR A 66 -2.63 0.85 -16.24
C TYR A 66 -2.99 -0.45 -15.53
N TYR A 67 -2.97 -0.41 -14.20
CA TYR A 67 -3.51 -1.47 -13.36
C TYR A 67 -4.40 -0.82 -12.32
N ALA A 68 -5.66 -1.23 -12.26
CA ALA A 68 -6.65 -0.68 -11.34
C ALA A 68 -6.83 -1.60 -10.14
N TYR A 69 -7.03 -1.00 -8.98
CA TYR A 69 -7.40 -1.70 -7.76
C TYR A 69 -8.80 -1.26 -7.35
N SER A 70 -9.62 -2.22 -6.95
CA SER A 70 -10.89 -1.96 -6.28
C SER A 70 -10.68 -2.21 -4.79
N VAL A 71 -11.24 -1.33 -3.96
CA VAL A 71 -11.17 -1.39 -2.49
C VAL A 71 -12.53 -1.71 -1.92
#